data_AF-A0A5N5I6N3-F1
#
_entry.id   AF-A0A5N5I6N3-F1
#
_cell.length_a   1.000
_cell.length_b   1.000
_cell.length_c   1.000
_cell.angle_alpha   90.00
_cell.angle_beta   90.00
_cell.angle_gamma   90.00
#
_symmetry.space_group_name_H-M   'P 1'
#
loop_
_entity.id
_entity.type
_entity.pdbx_description
1 polymer ?
#
loop_
_entity_poly.entity_id
_entity_poly.type
_entity_poly.pdbx_seq_one_letter_code
_entity_poly.pdbx_strand_id
1 'polypeptide(L)'
;MLSFAVDHTCTYFRVDRMLIDMLHSCISYATLLRATDGLSEANLIGAGCFGVVYKGVLDVDDTAPLVAAVKVFNLLRHGAAKCFISGCEALRNIKHRNLVKIITACSSVDSLGNDFKAFVYEYMEKASLEKWLHPPTDIEEAREAPKSLNLLQTLSIAIDVACALD
;
A
#
# COMPACT_ATOMS: atom_id res chain seq x y z
N MET A 1 3.78 -10.94 4.91
CA MET A 1 3.75 -11.71 3.65
C MET A 1 3.66 -10.68 2.53
N LEU A 2 4.86 -10.24 2.13
CA LEU A 2 5.22 -9.56 0.89
C LEU A 2 4.43 -8.29 0.52
N SER A 3 4.90 -7.16 1.06
CA SER A 3 4.67 -5.79 0.58
C SER A 3 5.31 -5.50 -0.80
N PHE A 4 5.57 -6.52 -1.62
CA PHE A 4 6.24 -6.38 -2.92
C PHE A 4 5.33 -5.85 -4.03
N ALA A 5 4.03 -5.66 -3.79
CA ALA A 5 3.10 -5.21 -4.82
C ALA A 5 3.15 -3.70 -5.13
N VAL A 6 4.10 -2.94 -4.55
CA VAL A 6 3.92 -1.50 -4.46
C VAL A 6 4.91 -0.67 -5.26
N ASP A 7 5.98 -1.24 -5.84
CA ASP A 7 7.00 -0.38 -6.48
C ASP A 7 7.81 -0.88 -7.68
N HIS A 8 7.42 -1.95 -8.40
CA HIS A 8 8.17 -2.34 -9.61
C HIS A 8 7.36 -2.23 -10.92
N THR A 9 7.71 -1.18 -11.67
CA THR A 9 7.53 -0.96 -13.13
C THR A 9 6.11 -0.82 -13.69
N CYS A 10 5.66 0.43 -13.83
CA CYS A 10 4.45 0.78 -14.58
C CYS A 10 4.74 1.02 -16.07
N THR A 11 4.93 -0.05 -16.84
CA THR A 11 5.05 -0.01 -18.31
C THR A 11 3.79 -0.55 -19.00
N TYR A 12 3.28 0.25 -19.95
CA TYR A 12 2.19 0.07 -20.92
C TYR A 12 0.80 -0.44 -20.49
N PHE A 13 -0.14 0.49 -20.24
CA PHE A 13 -1.57 0.34 -20.62
C PHE A 13 -2.13 1.72 -21.01
N ARG A 14 -2.96 1.76 -22.06
CA ARG A 14 -3.56 2.97 -22.67
C ARG A 14 -4.67 3.51 -21.76
N VAL A 15 -4.53 4.76 -21.33
CA VAL A 15 -5.42 5.46 -20.39
C VAL A 15 -6.34 6.38 -21.18
N ASP A 16 -7.64 6.10 -21.30
CA ASP A 16 -8.58 7.15 -21.76
C ASP A 16 -10.06 6.98 -21.36
N ARG A 17 -10.53 5.82 -20.87
CA ARG A 17 -11.97 5.64 -20.51
C ARG A 17 -12.28 5.02 -19.15
N MET A 18 -11.28 4.61 -18.37
CA MET A 18 -11.46 3.66 -17.27
C MET A 18 -11.75 4.30 -15.89
N LEU A 19 -11.64 5.63 -15.77
CA LEU A 19 -11.77 6.34 -14.49
C LEU A 19 -13.22 6.45 -14.00
N ILE A 20 -14.20 6.34 -14.90
CA ILE A 20 -15.63 6.58 -14.60
C ILE A 20 -16.29 5.35 -13.93
N ASP A 21 -15.82 4.13 -14.18
CA ASP A 21 -16.39 2.90 -13.60
C ASP A 21 -15.87 2.55 -12.18
N MET A 22 -14.90 3.29 -11.67
CA MET A 22 -14.30 3.08 -10.32
C MET A 22 -15.16 3.66 -9.17
N LEU A 23 -16.19 4.45 -9.50
CA LEU A 23 -16.83 5.41 -8.59
C LEU A 23 -17.87 4.82 -7.62
N HIS A 24 -18.11 3.51 -7.58
CA HIS A 24 -19.15 2.96 -6.70
C HIS A 24 -18.69 2.63 -5.27
N SER A 25 -17.39 2.69 -4.92
CA SER A 25 -16.92 2.34 -3.55
C SER A 25 -15.59 3.02 -3.11
N CYS A 26 -15.32 4.25 -3.58
CA CYS A 26 -14.14 4.99 -3.13
C CYS A 26 -14.32 5.53 -1.71
N ILE A 27 -13.27 5.44 -0.90
CA ILE A 27 -13.23 6.12 0.41
C ILE A 27 -13.00 7.62 0.24
N SER A 28 -13.64 8.42 1.09
CA SER A 28 -13.46 9.87 1.09
C SER A 28 -12.09 10.29 1.63
N TYR A 29 -11.58 11.44 1.15
CA TYR A 29 -10.37 12.04 1.70
C TYR A 29 -10.49 12.32 3.21
N ALA A 30 -11.64 12.84 3.65
CA ALA A 30 -11.88 13.14 5.06
C ALA A 30 -11.79 11.89 5.96
N THR A 31 -12.33 10.76 5.50
CA THR A 31 -12.22 9.49 6.22
C THR A 31 -10.77 9.02 6.31
N LEU A 32 -10.01 9.12 5.22
CA LEU A 32 -8.59 8.75 5.23
C LEU A 32 -7.76 9.66 6.15
N LEU A 33 -8.03 10.96 6.11
CA LEU A 33 -7.34 11.92 6.94
C LEU A 33 -7.58 11.63 8.42
N ARG A 34 -8.83 11.35 8.81
CA ARG A 34 -9.15 10.94 10.18
C ARG A 34 -8.48 9.62 10.55
N ALA A 35 -8.53 8.62 9.66
CA ALA A 35 -7.95 7.30 9.92
C ALA A 35 -6.43 7.34 10.15
N THR A 36 -5.73 8.29 9.54
CA THR A 36 -4.27 8.44 9.58
C THR A 36 -3.80 9.54 10.53
N ASP A 37 -4.69 10.08 11.35
CA ASP A 37 -4.43 11.24 12.24
C ASP A 37 -3.80 12.42 11.48
N GLY A 38 -4.45 12.82 10.38
CA GLY A 38 -3.99 13.95 9.58
C GLY A 38 -2.81 13.64 8.66
N LEU A 39 -2.58 12.37 8.30
CA LEU A 39 -1.34 11.93 7.63
C LEU A 39 -0.09 12.28 8.47
N SER A 40 -0.19 12.12 9.79
CA SER A 40 0.88 12.42 10.75
C SER A 40 2.15 11.60 10.48
N GLU A 41 3.32 12.22 10.66
CA GLU A 41 4.62 11.53 10.58
C GLU A 41 4.74 10.39 11.61
N ALA A 42 4.03 10.48 12.74
CA ALA A 42 3.99 9.39 13.73
C ALA A 42 3.37 8.10 13.16
N ASN A 43 2.54 8.21 12.13
CA ASN A 43 1.91 7.09 11.44
C ASN A 43 2.65 6.70 10.15
N LEU A 44 3.77 7.34 9.81
CA LEU A 44 4.58 6.99 8.64
C LEU A 44 5.20 5.59 8.82
N ILE A 45 4.87 4.66 7.91
CA ILE A 45 5.41 3.29 7.95
C ILE A 45 6.35 2.97 6.79
N GLY A 46 6.39 3.81 5.76
CA GLY A 46 7.35 3.67 4.68
C GLY A 46 7.19 4.75 3.61
N ALA A 47 8.27 4.99 2.87
CA ALA A 47 8.28 5.85 1.70
C ALA A 47 8.93 5.10 0.54
N GLY A 48 8.37 5.27 -0.65
CA GLY A 48 8.84 4.62 -1.87
C GLY A 48 8.93 5.58 -3.03
N CYS A 49 9.14 5.04 -4.21
CA CYS A 49 9.24 5.77 -5.46
C CYS A 49 7.96 6.59 -5.67
N PHE A 50 6.81 5.95 -5.75
CA PHE A 50 5.57 6.63 -6.15
C PHE A 50 4.78 7.29 -5.02
N GLY A 51 5.30 7.33 -3.80
CA GLY A 51 4.62 7.97 -2.69
C GLY A 51 4.99 7.45 -1.31
N VAL A 52 4.10 7.70 -0.35
CA VAL A 52 4.31 7.49 1.07
C VAL A 52 3.20 6.62 1.63
N VAL A 53 3.51 5.77 2.61
CA VAL A 53 2.57 4.85 3.24
C VAL A 53 2.43 5.17 4.71
N TYR A 54 1.20 5.36 5.15
CA TYR A 54 0.83 5.63 6.54
C TYR A 54 0.07 4.44 7.12
N LYS A 55 0.21 4.19 8.43
CA LYS A 55 -0.71 3.36 9.18
C LYS A 55 -1.96 4.17 9.50
N GLY A 56 -3.12 3.54 9.44
CA GLY A 56 -4.36 4.16 9.87
C GLY A 56 -5.34 3.15 10.45
N VAL A 57 -6.39 3.66 11.08
CA VAL A 57 -7.48 2.87 11.63
C VAL A 57 -8.78 3.35 10.99
N LEU A 58 -9.42 2.49 10.19
CA LEU A 58 -10.69 2.78 9.55
C LEU A 58 -11.84 2.25 10.39
N ASP A 59 -12.75 3.15 10.75
CA ASP A 59 -14.08 2.79 11.24
C ASP A 59 -14.98 2.51 10.05
N VAL A 60 -15.37 1.25 9.86
CA VAL A 60 -16.26 0.81 8.77
C VAL A 60 -17.58 0.36 9.39
N ASP A 61 -18.65 1.12 9.15
CA ASP A 61 -20.06 0.81 9.39
C ASP A 61 -20.34 -0.25 10.49
N ASP A 62 -20.17 0.15 11.75
CA ASP A 62 -20.46 -0.66 12.96
C ASP A 62 -19.69 -1.98 13.13
N THR A 63 -18.66 -2.20 12.32
CA THR A 63 -17.70 -3.31 12.51
C THR A 63 -16.49 -2.87 13.34
N ALA A 64 -15.73 -3.85 13.83
CA ALA A 64 -14.50 -3.56 14.57
C ALA A 64 -13.53 -2.71 13.72
N PRO A 65 -12.81 -1.75 14.34
CA PRO A 65 -11.89 -0.88 13.63
C PRO A 65 -10.84 -1.68 12.86
N LEU A 66 -10.70 -1.37 11.57
CA LEU A 66 -9.76 -2.04 10.68
C LEU A 66 -8.45 -1.27 10.62
N VAL A 67 -7.36 -1.91 11.07
CA VAL A 67 -6.02 -1.35 10.87
C VAL A 67 -5.64 -1.51 9.40
N ALA A 68 -5.23 -0.42 8.77
CA ALA A 68 -4.91 -0.36 7.35
C ALA A 68 -3.59 0.35 7.08
N ALA A 69 -3.02 0.06 5.91
CA ALA A 69 -1.94 0.83 5.32
C ALA A 69 -2.49 1.73 4.21
N VAL A 70 -2.26 3.03 4.30
CA VAL A 70 -2.72 4.05 3.35
C VAL A 70 -1.54 4.53 2.52
N LYS A 71 -1.46 4.10 1.26
CA LYS A 71 -0.46 4.61 0.31
C LYS A 71 -0.99 5.87 -0.36
N VAL A 72 -0.41 7.01 -0.05
CA VAL A 72 -0.63 8.29 -0.71
C VAL A 72 0.37 8.44 -1.86
N PHE A 73 -0.12 8.75 -3.05
CA PHE A 73 0.73 8.89 -4.24
C PHE A 73 1.30 10.30 -4.37
N ASN A 74 2.58 10.40 -4.70
CA ASN A 74 3.20 11.67 -5.10
C ASN A 74 2.92 11.92 -6.59
N LEU A 75 1.85 12.65 -6.90
CA LEU A 75 1.41 12.89 -8.27
C LEU A 75 2.33 13.79 -9.09
N LEU A 76 3.27 14.48 -8.44
CA LEU A 76 4.33 15.24 -9.13
C LEU A 76 5.38 14.30 -9.75
N ARG A 77 5.49 13.06 -9.25
CA ARG A 77 6.46 12.10 -9.78
C ARG A 77 5.96 11.49 -11.09
N HIS A 78 6.83 11.53 -12.11
CA HIS A 78 6.53 10.93 -13.40
C HIS A 78 6.11 9.46 -13.24
N GLY A 79 4.99 9.10 -13.86
CA GLY A 79 4.42 7.76 -13.80
C GLY A 79 3.52 7.47 -12.60
N ALA A 80 3.49 8.29 -11.54
CA ALA A 80 2.70 7.99 -10.33
C ALA A 80 1.19 7.90 -10.61
N ALA A 81 0.64 8.81 -11.41
CA ALA A 81 -0.76 8.77 -11.81
C ALA A 81 -1.10 7.49 -12.61
N LYS A 82 -0.17 7.05 -13.48
CA LYS A 82 -0.32 5.82 -14.24
C LYS A 82 -0.24 4.58 -13.33
N CYS A 83 0.67 4.58 -12.36
CA CYS A 83 0.75 3.53 -11.33
C CYS A 83 -0.57 3.41 -10.55
N PHE A 84 -1.16 4.54 -10.19
CA PHE A 84 -2.48 4.55 -9.55
C PHE A 84 -3.54 3.93 -10.45
N ILE A 85 -3.62 4.34 -11.73
CA ILE A 85 -4.61 3.79 -12.68
C ILE A 85 -4.43 2.28 -12.86
N SER A 86 -3.21 1.79 -13.12
CA SER A 86 -2.95 0.35 -13.22
C SER A 86 -3.29 -0.39 -11.92
N GLY A 87 -3.03 0.21 -10.76
CA GLY A 87 -3.44 -0.35 -9.47
C GLY A 87 -4.96 -0.44 -9.31
N CYS A 88 -5.71 0.48 -9.91
CA CYS A 88 -7.18 0.46 -9.92
C CYS A 88 -7.71 -0.71 -10.76
N GLU A 89 -7.07 -1.00 -11.90
CA GLU A 89 -7.37 -2.17 -12.72
C GLU A 89 -7.06 -3.47 -11.96
N ALA A 90 -5.92 -3.51 -11.26
CA ALA A 90 -5.55 -4.63 -10.40
C ALA A 90 -6.55 -4.84 -9.26
N LEU A 91 -6.99 -3.78 -8.57
CA LEU A 91 -7.99 -3.82 -7.51
C LEU A 91 -9.30 -4.50 -7.98
N ARG A 92 -9.71 -4.27 -9.23
CA ARG A 92 -10.93 -4.88 -9.79
C ARG A 92 -10.77 -6.36 -10.12
N ASN A 93 -9.60 -6.76 -10.62
CA ASN A 93 -9.43 -8.02 -11.33
C ASN A 93 -8.58 -9.06 -10.58
N ILE A 94 -7.72 -8.64 -9.64
CA ILE A 94 -6.75 -9.51 -8.99
C ILE A 94 -7.21 -9.84 -7.57
N LYS A 95 -7.43 -11.14 -7.33
CA LYS A 95 -7.70 -11.69 -6.00
C LYS A 95 -6.86 -12.95 -5.82
N HIS A 96 -5.76 -12.83 -5.07
CA HIS A 96 -4.90 -13.96 -4.76
C HIS A 96 -4.52 -13.96 -3.29
N ARG A 97 -4.45 -15.15 -2.68
CA ARG A 97 -4.16 -15.31 -1.24
C ARG A 97 -2.75 -14.83 -0.83
N ASN A 98 -1.82 -14.77 -1.79
CA ASN A 98 -0.44 -14.33 -1.56
C ASN A 98 -0.19 -12.87 -2.00
N LEU A 99 -1.25 -12.14 -2.38
CA LEU A 99 -1.18 -10.71 -2.68
C LEU A 99 -1.88 -9.92 -1.59
N VAL A 100 -1.27 -8.81 -1.17
CA VAL A 100 -1.90 -7.90 -0.21
C VAL A 100 -3.15 -7.32 -0.86
N LYS A 101 -4.30 -7.54 -0.22
CA LYS A 101 -5.60 -7.08 -0.71
C LYS A 101 -5.67 -5.56 -0.64
N ILE A 102 -5.94 -4.92 -1.78
CA ILE A 102 -6.40 -3.53 -1.82
C ILE A 102 -7.86 -3.55 -1.35
N ILE A 103 -8.16 -2.81 -0.30
CA ILE A 103 -9.51 -2.70 0.28
C ILE A 103 -10.33 -1.70 -0.53
N THR A 104 -9.77 -0.53 -0.76
CA THR A 104 -10.43 0.57 -1.49
C THR A 104 -9.38 1.57 -1.98
N ALA A 105 -9.83 2.55 -2.76
CA ALA A 105 -9.04 3.65 -3.27
C ALA A 105 -9.70 4.99 -2.90
N CYS A 106 -8.90 6.04 -2.86
CA CYS A 106 -9.36 7.42 -2.84
C CYS A 106 -8.85 8.12 -4.08
N SER A 107 -9.75 8.81 -4.79
CA SER A 107 -9.41 9.79 -5.80
C SER A 107 -10.27 11.01 -5.50
N SER A 108 -9.67 12.07 -5.00
CA SER A 108 -10.35 13.27 -4.50
C SER A 108 -9.45 14.49 -4.69
N VAL A 109 -9.80 15.59 -4.03
CA VAL A 109 -8.96 16.78 -3.89
C VAL A 109 -8.60 16.97 -2.42
N ASP A 110 -7.38 17.44 -2.15
CA ASP A 110 -6.93 17.76 -0.80
C ASP A 110 -7.54 19.09 -0.31
N SER A 111 -7.22 19.48 0.93
CA SER A 111 -7.68 20.73 1.54
C SER A 111 -7.16 22.00 0.86
N LEU A 112 -6.14 21.89 0.01
CA LEU A 112 -5.55 22.98 -0.76
C LEU A 112 -6.07 23.02 -2.21
N GLY A 113 -6.93 22.08 -2.60
CA GLY A 113 -7.50 21.97 -3.94
C GLY A 113 -6.60 21.22 -4.93
N ASN A 114 -5.56 20.51 -4.49
CA ASN A 114 -4.74 19.68 -5.36
C ASN A 114 -5.33 18.28 -5.51
N ASP A 115 -5.05 17.62 -6.64
CA ASP A 115 -5.41 16.23 -6.83
C ASP A 115 -4.80 15.34 -5.74
N PHE A 116 -5.65 14.51 -5.12
CA PHE A 116 -5.27 13.54 -4.11
C PHE A 116 -5.64 12.14 -4.54
N LYS A 117 -4.67 11.21 -4.50
CA LYS A 117 -4.89 9.80 -4.83
C LYS A 117 -4.22 8.90 -3.81
N ALA A 118 -4.96 7.90 -3.33
CA ALA A 118 -4.45 6.94 -2.36
C ALA A 118 -5.04 5.54 -2.53
N PHE A 119 -4.31 4.51 -2.11
CA PHE A 119 -4.82 3.16 -1.90
C PHE A 119 -4.86 2.81 -0.41
N VAL A 120 -5.88 2.05 -0.03
CA VAL A 120 -6.03 1.47 1.31
C VAL A 120 -5.82 -0.03 1.20
N TYR A 121 -4.88 -0.55 1.96
CA TYR A 121 -4.54 -1.96 2.04
C TYR A 121 -4.82 -2.49 3.45
N GLU A 122 -5.08 -3.78 3.55
CA GLU A 122 -5.07 -4.46 4.85
C GLU A 122 -3.67 -4.35 5.49
N TYR A 123 -3.60 -3.91 6.75
CA TYR A 123 -2.33 -3.74 7.43
C TYR A 123 -1.73 -5.11 7.79
N MET A 124 -0.48 -5.32 7.41
CA MET A 124 0.28 -6.54 7.72
C MET A 124 1.26 -6.26 8.86
N GLU A 125 1.00 -6.82 10.04
CA GLU A 125 1.84 -6.62 11.25
C GLU A 125 3.30 -7.09 11.05
N LYS A 126 3.50 -8.14 10.25
CA LYS A 126 4.83 -8.62 9.86
C LYS A 126 5.32 -7.75 8.71
N ALA A 127 6.00 -6.66 9.07
CA ALA A 127 6.60 -5.65 8.21
C ALA A 127 7.34 -6.20 6.97
N SER A 128 7.71 -5.30 6.04
CA SER A 128 8.43 -5.62 4.79
C SER A 128 9.55 -6.64 5.00
N LEU A 129 9.66 -7.58 4.04
CA LEU A 129 10.76 -8.56 3.98
C LEU A 129 12.13 -7.89 3.94
N GLU A 130 12.18 -6.66 3.43
CA GLU A 130 13.38 -5.83 3.38
C GLU A 130 14.07 -5.74 4.74
N LYS A 131 13.33 -5.55 5.84
CA LYS A 131 13.91 -5.49 7.19
C LYS A 131 14.50 -6.82 7.67
N TRP A 132 14.08 -7.93 7.07
CA TRP A 132 14.59 -9.27 7.38
C TRP A 132 15.78 -9.66 6.50
N LEU A 133 15.83 -9.14 5.27
CA LEU A 133 16.94 -9.35 4.31
C LEU A 133 18.08 -8.37 4.52
N HIS A 134 17.76 -7.14 4.94
CA HIS A 134 18.68 -6.05 5.20
C HIS A 134 18.39 -5.49 6.60
N PRO A 135 18.81 -6.19 7.67
CA PRO A 135 18.66 -5.68 9.03
C PRO A 135 19.38 -4.33 9.15
N PRO A 136 18.80 -3.34 9.84
CA PRO A 136 19.46 -2.06 10.07
C PRO A 136 20.78 -2.29 10.81
N THR A 137 21.80 -1.54 10.41
CA THR A 137 23.17 -1.63 10.99
C THR A 137 23.34 -0.73 12.21
N ASP A 138 22.37 0.14 12.47
CA ASP A 138 22.38 1.11 13.56
C ASP A 138 21.96 0.46 14.89
N ILE A 139 22.68 0.78 15.96
CA ILE A 139 22.66 0.06 17.25
C ILE A 139 21.28 0.15 17.95
N GLU A 140 20.54 1.24 17.75
CA GLU A 140 19.21 1.42 18.36
C GLU A 140 18.12 0.65 17.62
N GLU A 141 18.13 0.64 16.27
CA GLU A 141 17.18 -0.12 15.46
C GLU A 141 17.46 -1.63 15.46
N ALA A 142 18.71 -2.04 15.68
CA ALA A 142 19.12 -3.44 15.77
C ALA A 142 18.49 -4.19 16.96
N ARG A 143 18.07 -3.49 18.03
CA ARG A 143 17.42 -4.10 19.21
C ARG A 143 15.98 -4.53 18.95
N GLU A 144 15.31 -3.89 17.99
CA GLU A 144 13.95 -4.26 17.55
C GLU A 144 13.94 -4.97 16.18
N ALA A 145 15.11 -5.14 15.56
CA ALA A 145 15.22 -5.79 14.27
C ALA A 145 14.83 -7.28 14.36
N PRO A 146 14.10 -7.80 13.35
CA PRO A 146 13.76 -9.22 13.32
C PRO A 146 14.99 -10.11 13.23
N LYS A 147 15.01 -11.20 14.00
CA LYS A 147 16.06 -12.24 13.89
C LYS A 147 16.00 -12.86 12.49
N SER A 148 17.14 -12.93 11.81
CA SER A 148 17.33 -13.41 10.43
C SER A 148 16.44 -14.61 10.06
N LEU A 149 15.90 -14.61 8.84
CA LEU A 149 15.07 -15.71 8.32
C LEU A 149 15.84 -17.02 8.27
N ASN A 150 15.21 -18.11 8.69
CA ASN A 150 15.76 -19.45 8.50
C ASN A 150 15.45 -19.98 7.08
N LEU A 151 16.19 -21.00 6.62
CA LEU A 151 16.04 -21.57 5.28
C LEU A 151 14.61 -21.99 4.94
N LEU A 152 13.87 -22.52 5.92
CA LEU A 152 12.48 -22.96 5.73
C LEU A 152 11.54 -21.79 5.52
N GLN A 153 11.73 -20.69 6.27
CA GLN A 153 10.99 -19.44 6.08
C GLN A 153 11.29 -18.82 4.71
N THR A 154 12.56 -18.78 4.32
CA THR A 154 12.99 -18.27 3.00
C THR A 154 12.35 -19.08 1.86
N LEU A 155 12.36 -20.42 1.97
CA LEU A 155 11.74 -21.29 0.97
C LEU A 155 10.23 -21.07 0.88
N SER A 156 9.54 -20.96 2.02
CA SER A 156 8.10 -20.67 2.06
C SER A 156 7.80 -19.34 1.38
N ILE A 157 8.57 -18.30 1.67
CA ILE A 157 8.41 -16.97 1.06
C ILE A 157 8.63 -17.05 -0.45
N ALA A 158 9.65 -17.78 -0.92
CA ALA A 158 9.92 -17.95 -2.34
C ALA A 158 8.78 -18.68 -3.07
N ILE A 159 8.21 -19.72 -2.45
CA ILE A 159 7.01 -20.40 -2.97
C ILE A 159 5.82 -19.43 -3.02
N ASP A 160 5.62 -18.64 -1.96
CA ASP A 160 4.52 -17.67 -1.90
C ASP A 160 4.62 -16.61 -3.01
N VAL A 161 5.85 -16.12 -3.30
CA VAL A 161 6.14 -15.20 -4.41
C VAL A 161 5.84 -15.88 -5.75
N ALA A 162 6.35 -17.09 -5.98
CA ALA A 162 6.14 -17.81 -7.23
C ALA A 162 4.65 -18.01 -7.51
N CYS A 163 3.89 -18.48 -6.51
CA CYS A 163 2.44 -18.65 -6.63
C CYS A 163 1.68 -17.34 -6.83
N ALA A 164 2.23 -16.18 -6.48
CA ALA A 164 1.59 -14.89 -6.74
C ALA A 164 1.83 -14.37 -8.17
N LEU A 165 2.81 -14.92 -8.88
CA LEU A 165 3.20 -14.52 -10.24
C LEU A 165 2.67 -15.47 -11.33
N ASP A 166 2.35 -16.72 -10.98
CA ASP A 166 1.69 -17.71 -11.86
C ASP A 166 0.22 -17.36 -12.14
#